data_AF-A0A4Y2JV16-F1
#
_entry.id   AF-A0A4Y2JV16-F1
#
_cell.length_a   1.000
_cell.length_b   1.000
_cell.length_c   1.000
_cell.angle_alpha   90.00
_cell.angle_beta   90.00
_cell.angle_gamma   90.00
#
_symmetry.space_group_name_H-M   'P 1'
#
loop_
_entity.id
_entity.type
_entity.pdbx_description
1 polymer ?
#
loop_
_entity_poly.entity_id
_entity_poly.type
_entity_poly.pdbx_seq_one_letter_code
_entity_poly.pdbx_strand_id
1 'polypeptide(L)'
;MDAIKPIFNALSHPELLNRCLGAYTENAIESLNSVIWYICPKISGSDRRTSAIAVYESVILFNEDRLGRQNIIKELKLYISNNAINSHNKADMRRIIQGDRRTKQNNIEKRRERKRAKLLIELKYADKEGLTYEAGGF
;
A
#
# COMPACT_ATOMS: atom_id res chain seq x y z
N MET A 1 25.15 21.23 14.83
CA MET A 1 25.20 19.77 14.58
C MET A 1 24.68 18.98 15.78
N ASP A 2 24.87 19.47 17.00
CA ASP A 2 24.59 18.71 18.23
C ASP A 2 23.12 18.42 18.51
N ALA A 3 22.19 19.23 17.97
CA ALA A 3 20.75 18.95 18.07
C ALA A 3 20.26 17.84 17.12
N ILE A 4 20.92 17.68 15.96
CA ILE A 4 20.50 16.72 14.91
C ILE A 4 21.12 15.35 15.15
N LYS A 5 22.36 15.32 15.67
CA LYS A 5 23.11 14.10 15.94
C LYS A 5 22.37 13.06 16.79
N PRO A 6 21.68 13.41 17.90
CA PRO A 6 20.93 12.43 18.68
C PRO A 6 19.73 11.87 17.89
N ILE A 7 19.05 12.70 17.10
CA ILE A 7 17.92 12.27 16.24
C ILE A 7 18.44 11.31 15.16
N PHE A 8 19.52 11.66 14.49
CA PHE A 8 20.14 10.82 13.47
C PHE A 8 20.58 9.46 14.04
N ASN A 9 21.22 9.45 15.21
CA ASN A 9 21.65 8.21 15.86
C ASN A 9 20.46 7.34 16.27
N ALA A 10 19.38 7.95 16.80
CA ALA A 10 18.16 7.23 17.15
C ALA A 10 17.47 6.62 15.91
N LEU A 11 17.43 7.36 14.80
CA LEU A 11 16.85 6.89 13.53
C LEU A 11 17.73 5.85 12.82
N SER A 12 19.04 5.88 13.06
CA SER A 12 20.01 4.94 12.48
C SER A 12 20.18 3.66 13.33
N HIS A 13 19.36 3.48 14.37
CA HIS A 13 19.48 2.30 15.23
C HIS A 13 19.11 1.03 14.45
N PRO A 14 19.93 -0.03 14.49
CA PRO A 14 19.73 -1.24 13.67
C PRO A 14 18.36 -1.90 13.85
N GLU A 15 17.80 -1.83 15.06
CA GLU A 15 16.48 -2.36 15.37
C GLU A 15 15.34 -1.59 14.66
N LEU A 16 15.46 -0.26 14.57
CA LEU A 16 14.53 0.58 13.81
C LEU A 16 14.67 0.29 12.31
N LEU A 17 15.90 0.24 11.81
CA LEU A 17 16.20 -0.04 10.41
C LEU A 17 15.72 -1.44 9.99
N ASN A 18 15.88 -2.45 10.85
CA ASN A 18 15.39 -3.81 10.60
C ASN A 18 13.87 -3.87 10.47
N ARG A 19 13.13 -3.02 11.20
CA ARG A 19 11.67 -2.89 11.04
C ARG A 19 11.29 -2.23 9.70
N CYS A 20 12.14 -1.34 9.17
CA CYS A 20 11.96 -0.71 7.86
C CYS A 20 12.30 -1.64 6.68
N LEU A 21 13.23 -2.59 6.83
CA LEU A 21 13.66 -3.51 5.75
C LEU A 21 12.52 -4.34 5.12
N GLY A 22 11.42 -4.54 5.84
CA GLY A 22 10.28 -5.32 5.38
C GLY A 22 9.12 -4.53 4.78
N ALA A 23 9.18 -3.19 4.77
CA ALA A 23 8.08 -2.31 4.32
C ALA A 23 6.69 -2.67 4.90
N TYR A 24 6.67 -3.28 6.10
CA TYR A 24 5.45 -3.87 6.67
C TYR A 24 4.44 -2.82 7.15
N THR A 25 4.91 -1.64 7.58
CA THR A 25 4.07 -0.62 8.26
C THR A 25 3.88 0.67 7.47
N GLU A 26 4.79 1.01 6.55
CA GLU A 26 4.68 2.26 5.74
C GLU A 26 3.46 2.21 4.83
N ASN A 27 3.24 1.07 4.16
CA ASN A 27 2.12 0.90 3.24
C ASN A 27 0.75 1.13 3.92
N ALA A 28 0.59 0.74 5.19
CA ALA A 28 -0.69 0.90 5.89
C ALA A 28 -0.94 2.36 6.30
N ILE A 29 0.07 3.05 6.84
CA ILE A 29 -0.03 4.46 7.24
C ILE A 29 -0.19 5.35 6.01
N GLU A 30 0.57 5.10 4.95
CA GLU A 30 0.47 5.82 3.67
C GLU A 30 -0.88 5.55 2.99
N SER A 31 -1.38 4.31 3.04
CA SER A 31 -2.70 3.98 2.52
C SER A 31 -3.81 4.64 3.33
N LEU A 32 -3.71 4.73 4.66
CA LEU A 32 -4.70 5.43 5.48
C LEU A 32 -4.69 6.94 5.17
N ASN A 33 -3.51 7.55 5.07
CA ASN A 33 -3.38 8.95 4.68
C ASN A 33 -4.02 9.21 3.31
N SER A 34 -3.87 8.28 2.36
CA SER A 34 -4.52 8.37 1.05
C SER A 34 -6.05 8.37 1.15
N VAL A 35 -6.63 7.61 2.09
CA VAL A 35 -8.09 7.64 2.36
C VAL A 35 -8.50 8.96 3.01
N ILE A 36 -7.73 9.48 3.96
CA ILE A 36 -7.97 10.78 4.59
C ILE A 36 -8.02 11.88 3.54
N TRP A 37 -7.05 11.92 2.64
CA TRP A 37 -6.99 12.94 1.58
C TRP A 37 -8.03 12.74 0.48
N TYR A 38 -8.54 11.53 0.30
CA TYR A 38 -9.68 11.27 -0.58
C TYR A 38 -10.98 11.88 -0.02
N ILE A 39 -11.18 11.82 1.31
CA ILE A 39 -12.37 12.40 1.96
C ILE A 39 -12.21 13.90 2.16
N CYS A 40 -11.05 14.35 2.63
CA CYS A 40 -10.74 15.73 2.94
C CYS A 40 -9.46 16.17 2.24
N PRO A 41 -9.54 16.66 0.99
CA PRO A 41 -8.36 17.08 0.25
C PRO A 41 -7.59 18.18 0.97
N LYS A 42 -6.25 18.11 0.97
CA LYS A 42 -5.38 19.09 1.65
C LYS A 42 -5.63 20.54 1.21
N ILE A 43 -6.06 20.73 -0.03
CA ILE A 43 -6.33 22.03 -0.64
C ILE A 43 -7.69 22.61 -0.28
N SER A 44 -8.57 21.85 0.37
CA SER A 44 -9.96 22.25 0.61
C SER A 44 -10.14 23.31 1.70
N GLY A 45 -9.09 23.68 2.43
CA GLY A 45 -9.17 24.68 3.51
C GLY A 45 -10.18 24.29 4.59
N SER A 46 -10.22 23.00 4.96
CA SER A 46 -11.17 22.48 5.94
C SER A 46 -10.87 22.98 7.36
N ASP A 47 -11.94 23.24 8.11
CA ASP A 47 -11.82 23.57 9.53
C ASP A 47 -11.44 22.33 10.36
N ARG A 48 -10.89 22.55 11.56
CA ARG A 48 -10.41 21.47 12.44
C ARG A 48 -11.47 20.38 12.66
N ARG A 49 -12.74 20.77 12.77
CA ARG A 49 -13.84 19.84 13.03
C ARG A 49 -14.10 18.95 11.82
N THR A 50 -14.15 19.51 10.61
CA THR A 50 -14.32 18.73 9.38
C THR A 50 -13.14 17.79 9.15
N SER A 51 -11.91 18.25 9.37
CA SER A 51 -10.74 17.39 9.24
C SER A 51 -10.79 16.23 10.24
N ALA A 52 -11.23 16.47 11.48
CA ALA A 52 -11.37 15.42 12.48
C ALA A 52 -12.44 14.37 12.09
N ILE A 53 -13.60 14.82 11.59
CA ILE A 53 -14.66 13.92 11.10
C ILE A 53 -14.14 13.07 9.93
N ALA A 54 -13.42 13.69 8.99
CA ALA A 54 -12.83 12.98 7.87
C ALA A 54 -11.84 11.90 8.32
N VAL A 55 -11.04 12.16 9.36
CA VAL A 55 -10.13 11.15 9.94
C VAL A 55 -10.93 9.97 10.51
N TYR A 56 -11.98 10.22 11.29
CA TYR A 56 -12.82 9.14 11.83
C TYR A 56 -13.50 8.32 10.73
N GLU A 57 -14.06 8.98 9.71
CA GLU A 57 -14.67 8.29 8.57
C GLU A 57 -13.64 7.48 7.78
N SER A 58 -12.42 8.00 7.65
CA SER A 58 -11.32 7.30 6.96
C SER A 58 -10.90 6.02 7.67
N VAL A 59 -10.84 6.05 9.00
CA VAL A 59 -10.52 4.86 9.82
C VAL A 59 -11.58 3.78 9.61
N ILE A 60 -12.85 4.16 9.57
CA ILE A 60 -13.95 3.23 9.32
C ILE A 60 -13.86 2.66 7.91
N LEU A 61 -13.66 3.52 6.90
CA LEU A 61 -13.54 3.09 5.50
C LEU A 61 -12.30 2.22 5.24
N PHE A 62 -11.23 2.42 6.00
CA PHE A 62 -10.00 1.64 5.89
C PHE A 62 -10.16 0.24 6.49
N ASN A 63 -10.82 0.13 7.65
CA ASN A 63 -10.93 -1.14 8.39
C ASN A 63 -12.19 -1.96 8.03
N GLU A 64 -13.33 -1.29 7.81
CA GLU A 64 -14.67 -1.90 7.68
C GLU A 64 -15.37 -1.52 6.38
N ASP A 65 -14.69 -0.83 5.47
CA ASP A 65 -15.19 -0.40 4.17
C ASP A 65 -16.45 0.47 4.24
N ARG A 66 -17.28 0.43 3.19
CA ARG A 66 -18.52 1.22 3.14
C ARG A 66 -19.60 0.59 3.99
N LEU A 67 -19.51 -0.71 4.28
CA LEU A 67 -20.38 -1.38 5.23
C LEU A 67 -20.23 -0.82 6.65
N GLY A 68 -19.02 -0.50 7.11
CA GLY A 68 -18.78 0.09 8.43
C GLY A 68 -19.53 1.41 8.66
N ARG A 69 -19.76 2.20 7.59
CA ARG A 69 -20.57 3.43 7.67
C ARG A 69 -22.02 3.20 8.10
N GLN A 70 -22.55 1.99 7.94
CA GLN A 70 -23.91 1.70 8.41
C GLN A 70 -24.05 1.86 9.92
N ASN A 71 -22.99 1.58 10.68
CA ASN A 71 -23.00 1.75 12.14
C ASN A 71 -23.13 3.24 12.51
N ILE A 72 -22.43 4.13 11.78
CA ILE A 72 -22.57 5.59 11.95
C ILE A 72 -24.00 6.04 11.65
N ILE A 73 -24.58 5.56 10.55
CA ILE A 73 -25.92 5.95 10.12
C ILE A 73 -26.97 5.51 11.16
N LYS A 74 -26.82 4.30 11.71
CA LYS A 74 -27.68 3.79 12.80
C LYS A 74 -27.55 4.65 14.06
N GLU A 75 -26.33 5.00 14.45
CA GLU A 75 -26.06 5.83 15.63
C GLU A 75 -26.65 7.24 15.48
N LEU A 76 -26.58 7.80 14.27
CA LEU A 76 -27.23 9.07 13.90
C LEU A 76 -28.75 8.97 13.79
N LYS A 77 -29.34 7.78 14.03
CA LYS A 77 -30.77 7.49 13.92
C LYS A 77 -31.34 7.82 12.54
N LEU A 78 -30.51 7.66 11.51
CA LEU A 78 -30.88 7.85 10.11
C LEU A 78 -31.29 6.51 9.49
N TYR A 79 -32.26 6.57 8.57
CA TYR A 79 -32.68 5.40 7.82
C TYR A 79 -31.85 5.26 6.55
N ILE A 80 -31.27 4.08 6.33
CA ILE A 80 -30.60 3.74 5.07
C ILE A 80 -31.54 2.89 4.21
N SER A 81 -31.67 3.24 2.94
CA SER A 81 -32.48 2.44 2.03
C SER A 81 -31.79 1.11 1.72
N ASN A 82 -32.58 0.07 1.46
CA ASN A 82 -32.05 -1.24 1.08
C ASN A 82 -31.20 -1.15 -0.22
N ASN A 83 -31.55 -0.21 -1.10
CA ASN A 83 -30.78 0.09 -2.31
C ASN A 83 -29.39 0.64 -1.99
N ALA A 84 -29.27 1.53 -0.99
CA ALA A 84 -27.99 2.06 -0.56
C ALA A 84 -27.11 0.96 0.09
N ILE A 85 -27.70 0.09 0.93
CA ILE A 85 -26.99 -1.08 1.47
C ILE A 85 -26.46 -1.97 0.34
N ASN A 86 -27.31 -2.30 -0.64
CA ASN A 86 -26.91 -3.13 -1.79
C ASN A 86 -25.82 -2.46 -2.64
N SER A 87 -25.87 -1.13 -2.80
CA SER A 87 -24.84 -0.37 -3.48
C SER A 87 -23.50 -0.41 -2.75
N HIS A 88 -23.51 -0.25 -1.41
CA HIS A 88 -22.31 -0.38 -0.58
C HIS A 88 -21.70 -1.79 -0.71
N ASN A 89 -22.50 -2.85 -0.58
CA ASN A 89 -22.06 -4.23 -0.76
C ASN A 89 -21.39 -4.45 -2.13
N LYS A 90 -22.01 -3.98 -3.21
CA LYS A 90 -21.44 -4.10 -4.57
C LYS A 90 -20.15 -3.29 -4.73
N ALA A 91 -20.05 -2.13 -4.09
CA ALA A 91 -18.83 -1.31 -4.13
C ALA A 91 -17.67 -1.98 -3.38
N ASP A 92 -17.96 -2.57 -2.21
CA ASP A 92 -16.96 -3.25 -1.38
C ASP A 92 -16.48 -4.54 -2.05
N MET A 93 -17.39 -5.34 -2.62
CA MET A 93 -17.03 -6.51 -3.44
C MET A 93 -16.15 -6.14 -4.63
N ARG A 94 -16.47 -5.06 -5.36
CA ARG A 94 -15.62 -4.58 -6.46
C ARG A 94 -14.23 -4.18 -5.98
N ARG A 95 -14.12 -3.55 -4.82
CA ARG A 95 -12.84 -3.15 -4.23
C ARG A 95 -11.98 -4.37 -3.91
N ILE A 96 -12.56 -5.42 -3.29
CA ILE A 96 -11.87 -6.67 -2.98
C ILE A 96 -11.35 -7.34 -4.27
N ILE A 97 -12.22 -7.51 -5.27
CA ILE A 97 -11.85 -8.12 -6.56
C ILE A 97 -10.70 -7.34 -7.24
N GLN A 98 -10.76 -6.01 -7.19
CA GLN A 98 -9.71 -5.17 -7.76
C GLN A 98 -8.40 -5.27 -6.96
N GLY A 99 -8.47 -5.35 -5.63
CA GLY A 99 -7.33 -5.60 -4.76
C GLY A 99 -6.64 -6.92 -5.10
N ASP A 100 -7.39 -8.02 -5.17
CA ASP A 100 -6.86 -9.34 -5.54
C ASP A 100 -6.21 -9.35 -6.91
N ARG A 101 -6.82 -8.67 -7.89
CA ARG A 101 -6.26 -8.55 -9.24
C ARG A 101 -4.92 -7.80 -9.24
N ARG A 102 -4.81 -6.70 -8.49
CA ARG A 102 -3.56 -5.93 -8.36
C ARG A 102 -2.48 -6.74 -7.66
N THR A 103 -2.82 -7.45 -6.58
CA THR A 103 -1.88 -8.33 -5.87
C THR A 103 -1.35 -9.44 -6.79
N LYS A 104 -2.23 -10.10 -7.56
CA LYS A 104 -1.83 -11.09 -8.56
C LYS A 104 -0.89 -10.50 -9.62
N GLN A 105 -1.20 -9.31 -10.13
CA GLN A 105 -0.36 -8.63 -11.11
C GLN A 105 1.03 -8.30 -10.54
N ASN A 106 1.10 -7.72 -9.34
CA ASN A 106 2.36 -7.41 -8.66
C ASN A 106 3.21 -8.66 -8.45
N ASN A 107 2.60 -9.80 -8.11
CA ASN A 107 3.31 -11.07 -7.95
C ASN A 107 3.89 -11.58 -9.29
N ILE A 108 3.13 -11.43 -10.39
CA ILE A 108 3.60 -11.79 -11.73
C ILE A 108 4.77 -10.91 -12.14
N GLU A 109 4.68 -9.60 -11.91
CA GLU A 109 5.73 -8.63 -12.22
C GLU A 109 7.01 -8.90 -11.42
N LYS A 110 6.90 -9.07 -10.09
CA LYS A 110 8.04 -9.47 -9.24
C LYS A 110 8.68 -10.77 -9.71
N ARG A 111 7.89 -11.75 -10.17
CA ARG A 111 8.43 -13.00 -10.75
C ARG A 111 9.22 -12.74 -12.04
N ARG A 112 8.71 -11.87 -12.92
CA ARG A 112 9.39 -11.49 -14.17
C ARG A 112 10.70 -10.73 -13.89
N GLU A 113 10.71 -9.83 -12.93
CA GLU A 113 11.91 -9.10 -12.50
C GLU A 113 13.00 -10.04 -12.01
N ARG A 114 12.66 -11.00 -11.14
CA ARG A 114 13.62 -12.02 -10.68
C ARG A 114 14.22 -12.82 -11.83
N LYS A 115 13.42 -13.16 -12.85
CA LYS A 115 13.91 -13.86 -14.05
C LYS A 115 14.87 -12.97 -14.85
N ARG A 116 14.54 -11.69 -15.05
CA ARG A 116 15.42 -10.73 -15.75
C ARG A 116 16.73 -10.52 -15.00
N ALA A 117 16.69 -10.41 -13.67
CA ALA A 117 17.88 -10.26 -12.85
C ALA A 117 18.81 -11.47 -12.95
N LYS A 118 18.26 -12.70 -12.93
CA LYS A 118 19.05 -13.93 -13.16
C LYS A 118 19.70 -13.94 -14.53
N LEU A 119 18.95 -13.62 -15.59
CA LEU A 119 19.47 -13.55 -16.95
C LEU A 119 20.61 -12.53 -17.07
N LEU A 120 20.48 -11.36 -16.44
CA LEU A 120 21.52 -10.33 -16.44
C LEU A 120 22.81 -10.80 -15.76
N ILE A 121 22.67 -11.61 -14.70
CA ILE A 121 23.80 -12.22 -14.00
C ILE A 121 24.46 -13.28 -14.89
N GLU A 122 23.68 -14.17 -15.51
CA GLU A 122 24.17 -15.18 -16.45
C GLU A 122 24.92 -14.55 -17.63
N LEU A 123 24.37 -13.49 -18.23
CA LEU A 123 25.06 -12.73 -19.30
C LEU A 123 26.39 -12.14 -18.83
N LYS A 124 26.45 -11.58 -17.61
CA LYS A 124 27.71 -11.08 -17.04
C LYS A 124 28.74 -12.17 -16.79
N TYR A 125 28.31 -13.39 -16.48
CA TYR A 125 29.22 -14.53 -16.37
C TYR A 125 29.69 -14.99 -17.75
N ALA A 126 28.82 -15.09 -18.74
CA ALA A 126 29.18 -15.42 -20.12
C ALA A 126 30.19 -14.40 -20.72
N ASP A 127 29.98 -13.10 -20.50
CA ASP A 127 30.92 -12.04 -20.94
C ASP A 127 32.29 -12.17 -20.27
N LYS A 128 32.35 -12.68 -19.02
CA LYS A 128 33.61 -12.94 -18.30
C LYS A 128 34.30 -14.22 -18.75
N GLU A 129 33.54 -15.25 -19.11
CA GLU A 129 34.07 -16.55 -19.51
C GLU A 129 34.59 -16.56 -20.96
N GLY A 130 34.14 -15.64 -21.81
CA GLY A 130 34.60 -15.54 -23.20
C GLY A 130 34.05 -16.64 -24.10
N LEU A 131 34.71 -16.93 -25.23
CA LEU A 131 34.26 -17.95 -26.19
C LEU A 131 34.34 -19.35 -25.55
N THR A 132 33.23 -19.85 -25.01
CA THR A 132 33.13 -21.20 -24.47
C THR A 132 32.88 -22.22 -25.57
N TYR A 133 33.55 -23.37 -25.47
CA TYR A 133 33.41 -24.49 -26.41
C TYR A 133 31.96 -24.96 -26.49
N GLU A 134 31.44 -24.97 -27.72
CA GLU A 134 30.13 -25.54 -28.03
C GLU A 134 30.24 -27.08 -28.01
N ALA A 135 29.18 -27.77 -27.58
CA ALA A 135 29.14 -29.23 -27.64
C ALA A 135 29.18 -29.68 -29.12
N GLY A 136 30.33 -30.23 -29.54
CA GLY A 136 30.60 -30.63 -30.93
C GLY A 136 31.52 -29.70 -31.73
N GLY A 137 32.05 -28.64 -31.12
CA GLY A 137 33.04 -27.77 -31.75
C GLY A 137 34.46 -28.36 -31.69
N PHE A 138 34.98 -28.78 -32.84
CA PHE A 138 36.41 -28.92 -33.14
C PHE A 138 36.81 -27.85 -34.15
#